data_AF-A0A0F7QE76-F1
#
_entry.id   AF-A0A0F7QE76-F1
#
_cell.length_a   1.000
_cell.length_b   1.000
_cell.length_c   1.000
_cell.angle_alpha   90.00
_cell.angle_beta   90.00
_cell.angle_gamma   90.00
#
_symmetry.space_group_name_H-M   'P 1'
#
loop_
_entity.id
_entity.type
_entity.pdbx_description
1 polymer ?
#
loop_
_entity_poly.entity_id
_entity_poly.type
_entity_poly.pdbx_seq_one_letter_code
_entity_poly.pdbx_strand_id
1 'polypeptide(L)'
;PGFVDLFLNDQVTLLKYGVHEAIFAMLPSLMNKDGLLVANGKGFVTREFLRSLRKPFGEIMEPKFEFAVKFNALELDDSDLALFVAAIILC
;
A
#
# COMPACT_ATOMS: atom_id res chain seq x y z
N PRO A 1 16.14 -5.95 -11.41
CA PRO A 1 16.36 -6.90 -12.53
C PRO A 1 16.61 -8.31 -11.96
N GLY A 2 16.49 -9.37 -12.77
CA GLY A 2 16.79 -10.75 -12.34
C GLY A 2 15.66 -11.52 -11.68
N PHE A 3 14.52 -10.88 -11.39
CA PHE A 3 13.37 -11.56 -10.74
C PHE A 3 12.87 -12.75 -11.56
N VAL A 4 12.72 -12.58 -12.88
CA VAL A 4 12.24 -13.63 -13.78
C VAL A 4 13.25 -14.77 -13.98
N ASP A 5 14.52 -14.54 -13.64
CA ASP A 5 15.59 -15.53 -13.75
C ASP A 5 15.67 -16.44 -12.51
N LEU A 6 14.96 -16.11 -11.43
CA LEU A 6 14.82 -16.96 -10.25
C LEU A 6 14.00 -18.22 -10.55
N PHE A 7 14.14 -19.26 -9.74
CA PHE A 7 13.23 -20.39 -9.80
C PHE A 7 11.79 -19.91 -9.54
N LEU A 8 10.84 -20.49 -10.27
CA LEU A 8 9.42 -20.09 -10.17
C LEU A 8 8.88 -20.17 -8.73
N ASN A 9 9.31 -21.17 -7.95
CA ASN A 9 8.91 -21.30 -6.55
C ASN A 9 9.38 -20.13 -5.68
N ASP A 10 10.58 -19.60 -5.95
CA ASP A 10 11.12 -18.45 -5.24
C ASP A 10 10.36 -17.19 -5.64
N GLN A 11 10.09 -17.00 -6.94
CA GLN A 11 9.24 -15.89 -7.42
C GLN A 11 7.87 -15.87 -6.73
N VAL A 12 7.21 -17.04 -6.63
CA VAL A 12 5.92 -17.19 -5.94
C VAL A 12 6.06 -16.90 -4.45
N THR A 13 7.13 -17.34 -3.82
CA THR A 13 7.40 -17.11 -2.39
C THR A 13 7.60 -15.63 -2.09
N LEU A 14 8.46 -14.97 -2.87
CA LEU A 14 8.71 -13.53 -2.78
C LEU A 14 7.42 -12.72 -2.92
N LEU A 15 6.60 -13.03 -3.94
CA LEU A 15 5.31 -12.36 -4.13
C LEU A 15 4.31 -12.66 -3.00
N LYS A 16 4.24 -13.92 -2.54
CA LYS A 16 3.34 -14.34 -1.47
C LYS A 16 3.56 -13.53 -0.20
N TYR A 17 4.81 -13.26 0.16
CA TYR A 17 5.15 -12.56 1.38
C TYR A 17 5.28 -11.03 1.18
N GLY A 18 5.78 -10.57 0.04
CA GLY A 18 6.02 -9.14 -0.21
C GLY A 18 4.81 -8.34 -0.71
N VAL A 19 3.79 -8.97 -1.32
CA VAL A 19 2.73 -8.21 -2.02
C VAL A 19 1.91 -7.31 -1.09
N HIS A 20 1.63 -7.72 0.14
CA HIS A 20 0.86 -6.89 1.06
C HIS A 20 1.66 -5.66 1.52
N GLU A 21 2.96 -5.83 1.78
CA GLU A 21 3.84 -4.72 2.10
C GLU A 21 3.97 -3.75 0.93
N ALA A 22 4.14 -4.27 -0.29
CA ALA A 22 4.15 -3.46 -1.51
C ALA A 22 2.83 -2.68 -1.68
N ILE A 23 1.67 -3.33 -1.47
CA ILE A 23 0.37 -2.66 -1.50
C ILE A 23 0.31 -1.55 -0.45
N PHE A 24 0.75 -1.79 0.79
CA PHE A 24 0.72 -0.77 1.84
C PHE A 24 1.76 0.33 1.66
N ALA A 25 2.82 0.11 0.89
CA ALA A 25 3.77 1.14 0.49
C ALA A 25 3.23 2.04 -0.65
N MET A 26 2.42 1.48 -1.57
CA MET A 26 1.81 2.23 -2.67
C MET A 26 0.47 2.88 -2.31
N LEU A 27 -0.27 2.31 -1.36
CA LEU A 27 -1.57 2.81 -0.93
C LEU A 27 -1.54 4.28 -0.44
N PRO A 28 -0.51 4.77 0.29
CA PRO A 28 -0.39 6.17 0.71
C PRO A 28 -0.50 7.18 -0.43
N SER A 29 -0.06 6.84 -1.65
CA SER A 29 -0.19 7.69 -2.84
C SER A 29 -1.65 7.96 -3.24
N LEU A 30 -2.59 7.16 -2.74
CA LEU A 30 -4.04 7.32 -2.94
C LEU A 30 -4.75 7.90 -1.71
N MET A 31 -4.03 8.20 -0.64
CA MET A 31 -4.58 8.57 0.66
C MET A 31 -4.16 9.97 1.07
N ASN A 32 -5.04 10.65 1.78
CA ASN A 32 -4.69 11.81 2.60
C ASN A 32 -5.25 11.61 4.02
N LYS A 33 -5.10 12.63 4.87
CA LYS A 33 -5.57 12.59 6.26
C LYS A 33 -7.09 12.37 6.38
N ASP A 34 -7.86 12.73 5.36
CA ASP A 34 -9.32 12.77 5.36
C ASP A 34 -9.98 11.57 4.65
N GLY A 35 -9.27 10.84 3.79
CA GLY A 35 -9.83 9.72 3.03
C GLY A 35 -8.92 9.14 1.95
N LEU A 36 -9.49 8.26 1.12
CA LEU A 36 -8.76 7.56 0.06
C LEU A 36 -9.51 7.56 -1.27
N LEU A 37 -8.73 7.61 -2.36
CA LEU A 37 -9.23 7.51 -3.73
C LEU A 37 -9.51 6.06 -4.12
N VAL A 38 -10.69 5.82 -4.71
CA VAL A 38 -11.16 4.51 -5.17
C VAL A 38 -11.67 4.58 -6.61
N ALA A 39 -11.95 3.42 -7.20
CA ALA A 39 -12.56 3.30 -8.52
C ALA A 39 -11.79 4.09 -9.61
N ASN A 40 -10.46 3.90 -9.65
CA ASN A 40 -9.55 4.62 -10.55
C ASN A 40 -9.63 6.16 -10.40
N GLY A 41 -9.62 6.63 -9.14
CA GLY A 41 -9.70 8.06 -8.81
C GLY A 41 -11.08 8.70 -8.97
N LYS A 42 -12.10 7.94 -9.37
CA LYS A 42 -13.46 8.47 -9.60
C LYS A 42 -14.31 8.56 -8.34
N GLY A 43 -13.86 7.96 -7.25
CA GLY A 43 -14.52 8.04 -5.95
C GLY A 43 -13.54 8.46 -4.86
N PHE A 44 -14.05 9.18 -3.86
CA PHE A 44 -13.32 9.49 -2.64
C PHE A 44 -14.14 8.99 -1.45
N VAL A 45 -13.55 8.07 -0.68
CA VAL A 45 -14.17 7.49 0.51
C VAL A 45 -13.50 8.09 1.74
N THR A 46 -14.29 8.69 2.62
CA THR A 46 -13.73 9.37 3.79
C THR A 46 -13.24 8.38 4.85
N ARG A 47 -12.17 8.76 5.56
CA ARG A 47 -11.63 7.99 6.69
C ARG A 47 -12.68 7.79 7.78
N GLU A 48 -13.46 8.83 8.07
CA GLU A 48 -14.53 8.75 9.06
C GLU A 48 -15.65 7.79 8.65
N PHE A 49 -16.03 7.77 7.37
CA PHE A 49 -16.99 6.80 6.87
C PHE A 49 -16.48 5.37 7.06
N LEU A 50 -15.22 5.10 6.71
CA LEU A 50 -14.62 3.78 6.91
C LEU A 50 -14.57 3.39 8.38
N ARG A 51 -14.20 4.33 9.27
CA ARG A 51 -14.17 4.11 10.73
C ARG A 51 -15.56 3.83 11.31
N SER A 52 -16.63 4.34 10.70
CA SER A 52 -18.01 4.15 11.15
C SER A 52 -18.59 2.76 10.85
N LEU A 53 -17.91 1.96 10.02
CA LEU A 53 -18.36 0.62 9.67
C LEU A 53 -18.43 -0.30 10.90
N ARG A 54 -19.40 -1.22 10.90
CA ARG A 54 -19.55 -2.24 11.95
C ARG A 54 -18.22 -2.99 12.19
N LYS A 55 -17.90 -3.27 13.45
CA LYS A 55 -16.74 -4.10 13.80
C LYS A 55 -16.83 -5.52 13.21
N PRO A 56 -15.71 -6.09 12.74
CA PRO A 56 -14.34 -5.54 12.81
C PRO A 56 -13.94 -4.63 11.64
N PHE A 57 -14.84 -4.34 10.69
CA PHE A 57 -14.49 -3.70 9.42
C PHE A 57 -13.97 -2.26 9.57
N GLY A 58 -14.53 -1.49 10.52
CA GLY A 58 -14.08 -0.12 10.77
C GLY A 58 -12.65 0.00 11.31
N GLU A 59 -12.06 -1.11 11.78
CA GLU A 59 -10.71 -1.14 12.35
C GLU A 59 -9.65 -1.52 11.30
N ILE A 60 -10.05 -2.01 10.13
CA ILE A 60 -9.12 -2.54 9.12
C ILE A 60 -8.28 -1.43 8.50
N MET A 61 -8.89 -0.28 8.18
CA MET A 61 -8.25 0.79 7.40
C MET A 61 -7.49 1.79 8.26
N GLU A 62 -7.88 1.98 9.51
CA GLU A 62 -7.31 3.01 10.38
C GLU A 62 -5.77 2.92 10.52
N PRO A 63 -5.17 1.74 10.74
CA PRO A 63 -3.70 1.63 10.80
C PRO A 63 -3.01 2.01 9.48
N LYS A 64 -3.68 1.85 8.33
CA LYS A 64 -3.11 2.20 7.01
C LYS A 64 -3.13 3.70 6.82
N PHE A 65 -4.15 4.39 7.33
CA PHE A 65 -4.17 5.86 7.38
C PHE A 65 -3.05 6.41 8.27
N GLU A 66 -2.85 5.82 9.45
CA GLU A 66 -1.76 6.23 10.36
C GLU A 66 -0.37 6.03 9.74
N PHE A 67 -0.17 4.92 9.03
CA PHE A 67 1.04 4.67 8.25
C PHE A 67 1.17 5.70 7.11
N ALA A 68 0.14 5.88 6.30
CA ALA A 68 0.16 6.76 5.12
C ALA A 68 0.48 8.21 5.48
N VAL A 69 -0.05 8.75 6.58
CA VAL A 69 0.26 10.13 7.02
C VAL A 69 1.75 10.30 7.32
N LYS A 70 2.39 9.32 7.96
CA LYS A 70 3.83 9.37 8.27
C LYS A 70 4.67 9.11 7.03
N PHE A 71 4.25 8.16 6.18
CA PHE A 71 4.98 7.79 4.98
C PHE A 71 4.95 8.89 3.92
N ASN A 72 3.79 9.54 3.70
CA ASN A 72 3.68 10.67 2.77
C ASN A 72 4.49 11.90 3.22
N ALA A 73 4.79 12.04 4.51
CA ALA A 73 5.66 13.11 5.01
C ALA A 73 7.14 12.95 4.59
N LEU A 74 7.51 11.80 4.01
CA LEU A 74 8.83 11.59 3.40
C LEU A 74 8.92 12.20 1.99
N GLU A 75 7.79 12.64 1.41
CA GLU A 75 7.71 13.29 0.10
C GLU A 75 8.38 12.48 -1.03
N LEU A 76 8.27 11.14 -0.96
CA LEU A 76 8.77 10.24 -1.99
C LEU A 76 8.03 10.43 -3.30
N ASP A 77 8.77 10.46 -4.41
CA ASP A 77 8.19 10.48 -5.75
C ASP A 77 7.98 9.06 -6.30
N ASP A 78 7.40 8.95 -7.51
CA ASP A 78 7.14 7.66 -8.15
C ASP A 78 8.42 6.86 -8.46
N SER A 79 9.56 7.54 -8.65
CA SER A 79 10.86 6.89 -8.91
C SER A 79 11.40 6.23 -7.64
N ASP A 80 11.30 6.94 -6.50
CA ASP A 80 11.66 6.42 -5.19
C ASP A 80 10.78 5.21 -4.82
N LEU A 81 9.47 5.33 -5.00
CA LEU A 81 8.51 4.25 -4.70
C LEU A 81 8.74 3.02 -5.57
N ALA A 82 9.07 3.20 -6.86
CA ALA A 82 9.38 2.08 -7.75
C ALA A 82 10.57 1.24 -7.24
N LEU A 83 11.63 1.91 -6.77
CA LEU A 83 12.80 1.23 -6.18
C LEU A 83 12.47 0.61 -4.82
N PHE A 84 11.71 1.31 -3.98
CA PHE A 84 11.31 0.82 -2.66
C PHE A 84 10.45 -0.45 -2.76
N VAL A 85 9.47 -0.48 -3.66
CA VAL A 85 8.63 -1.68 -3.90
C VAL A 85 9.46 -2.83 -4.47
N ALA A 86 10.42 -2.55 -5.36
CA ALA A 86 11.32 -3.58 -5.86
C ALA A 86 12.17 -4.20 -4.73
N ALA A 87 12.63 -3.39 -3.77
CA ALA A 87 13.35 -3.87 -2.60
C ALA A 87 12.49 -4.73 -1.69
N ILE A 88 11.23 -4.35 -1.45
CA ILE A 88 10.26 -5.17 -0.68
C ILE A 88 10.06 -6.55 -1.32
N ILE A 89 9.90 -6.60 -2.65
CA ILE A 89 9.64 -7.86 -3.37
C ILE A 89 10.88 -8.77 -3.35
N LEU A 90 12.09 -8.22 -3.29
CA LEU A 90 13.35 -8.97 -3.33
C LEU A 90 13.94 -9.27 -1.93
N CYS A 91 13.09 -9.30 -0.89
CA CYS A 91 13.47 -9.69 0.48
C CYS A 91 13.60 -11.20 0.68
#